data_AF-A0A536S359-F1
#
_entry.id   AF-A0A536S359-F1
#
_cell.length_a   1.000
_cell.length_b   1.000
_cell.length_c   1.000
_cell.angle_alpha   90.00
_cell.angle_beta   90.00
_cell.angle_gamma   90.00
#
_symmetry.space_group_name_H-M   'P 1'
#
loop_
_entity.id
_entity.type
_entity.pdbx_description
1 polymer ?
#
loop_
_entity_poly.entity_id
_entity_poly.type
_entity_poly.pdbx_seq_one_letter_code
_entity_poly.pdbx_strand_id
1 'polypeptide(L)'
;MDDYQKEIADLETQVEQLVEAEGDAKTIAELSMQLEILKTIYARATDLFRRGITDEGLRYGLRIQGYGDWTIDNVYAFVYERSVELEPEPHRAFVGGIRNADFALMLNS
;
A
#
# COMPACT_ATOMS: atom_id res chain seq x y z
N MET A 1 3.04 -8.78 13.90
CA MET A 1 3.13 -7.42 13.34
C MET A 1 4.24 -7.47 12.33
N ASP A 2 3.93 -7.25 11.07
CA ASP A 2 4.97 -7.06 10.04
C ASP A 2 5.52 -5.62 10.14
N ASP A 3 6.66 -5.36 9.51
CA ASP A 3 7.36 -4.08 9.61
C ASP A 3 6.49 -2.91 9.08
N TYR A 4 5.62 -3.17 8.10
CA TYR A 4 4.70 -2.19 7.53
C TYR A 4 3.61 -1.76 8.51
N GLN A 5 3.02 -2.71 9.25
CA GLN A 5 2.06 -2.37 10.31
C GLN A 5 2.69 -1.50 11.39
N LYS A 6 3.95 -1.76 11.73
CA LYS A 6 4.68 -0.96 12.72
C LYS A 6 4.91 0.45 12.20
N GLU A 7 5.38 0.59 10.96
CA GLU A 7 5.56 1.91 10.32
C GLU A 7 4.25 2.71 10.28
N ILE A 8 3.13 2.07 9.93
CA ILE A 8 1.81 2.69 9.94
C ILE A 8 1.41 3.15 11.35
N ALA A 9 1.63 2.32 12.37
CA ALA A 9 1.29 2.65 13.75
C ALA A 9 2.17 3.77 14.33
N ASP A 10 3.46 3.79 13.99
CA ASP A 10 4.40 4.83 14.38
C ASP A 10 3.98 6.18 13.75
N LEU A 11 3.57 6.17 12.46
CA LEU A 11 3.08 7.36 11.76
C LEU A 11 1.71 7.84 12.27
N GLU A 12 0.79 6.92 12.60
CA GLU A 12 -0.48 7.23 13.29
C GLU A 12 -0.21 8.01 14.58
N THR A 13 0.67 7.47 15.42
CA THR A 13 1.03 8.07 16.70
C THR A 13 1.63 9.47 16.49
N GLN A 14 2.47 9.65 15.48
CA GLN A 14 3.05 10.95 15.15
C GLN A 14 1.99 11.98 14.74
N VAL A 15 1.03 11.59 13.90
CA VAL A 15 -0.08 12.46 13.49
C VAL A 15 -0.94 12.84 14.69
N GLU A 16 -1.27 11.89 15.56
CA GLU A 16 -2.06 12.13 16.78
C GLU A 16 -1.36 13.13 17.70
N GLN A 17 -0.06 12.94 17.96
CA GLN A 17 0.73 13.84 18.79
C GLN A 17 0.79 15.27 18.22
N LEU A 18 0.89 15.40 16.89
CA LEU A 18 0.90 16.71 16.23
C LEU A 18 -0.47 17.40 16.35
N VAL A 19 -1.57 16.65 16.23
CA VAL A 19 -2.92 17.18 16.40
C VAL A 19 -3.13 17.64 17.85
N GLU A 20 -2.74 16.83 18.84
CA GLU A 20 -2.86 17.17 20.25
C GLU A 20 -2.03 18.40 20.64
N ALA A 21 -0.87 18.57 20.02
CA ALA A 21 0.01 19.72 20.25
C ALA A 21 -0.39 20.98 19.49
N GLU A 22 -1.53 20.99 18.77
CA GLU A 22 -1.94 22.07 17.85
C GLU A 22 -0.81 22.43 16.86
N GLY A 23 -0.13 21.40 16.34
CA GLY A 23 0.96 21.53 15.39
C GLY A 23 0.55 22.17 14.07
N ASP A 24 1.54 22.39 13.20
CA ASP A 24 1.30 23.00 11.89
C ASP A 24 0.28 22.21 11.06
N ALA A 25 -0.82 22.87 10.68
CA ALA A 25 -1.95 22.26 9.99
C ALA A 25 -1.55 21.67 8.63
N LYS A 26 -0.57 22.29 7.94
CA LYS A 26 -0.07 21.77 6.67
C LYS A 26 0.68 20.45 6.88
N THR A 27 1.57 20.39 7.87
CA THR A 27 2.32 19.18 8.24
C THR A 27 1.37 18.04 8.62
N ILE A 28 0.36 18.32 9.44
CA ILE A 28 -0.67 17.33 9.83
C ILE A 28 -1.39 16.79 8.59
N ALA A 29 -1.78 17.67 7.66
CA ALA A 29 -2.47 17.27 6.44
C ALA A 29 -1.59 16.39 5.54
N GLU A 30 -0.31 16.74 5.38
CA GLU A 30 0.64 15.97 4.58
C GLU A 30 0.91 14.58 5.17
N LEU A 31 1.15 14.48 6.47
CA LEU A 31 1.37 13.20 7.15
C LEU A 31 0.09 12.34 7.16
N SER A 32 -1.09 12.94 7.38
CA SER A 32 -2.36 12.21 7.31
C SER A 32 -2.60 11.63 5.92
N MET A 33 -2.24 12.36 4.87
CA MET A 33 -2.34 11.89 3.50
C MET A 33 -1.38 10.73 3.21
N GLN A 34 -0.12 10.83 3.66
CA GLN A 34 0.85 9.73 3.55
C GLN A 34 0.36 8.48 4.29
N LEU A 35 -0.20 8.67 5.49
CA LEU A 35 -0.75 7.60 6.29
C LEU A 35 -1.93 6.90 5.59
N GLU A 36 -2.84 7.66 4.97
CA GLU A 36 -3.95 7.08 4.22
C GLU A 36 -3.46 6.24 3.03
N ILE A 37 -2.41 6.70 2.34
CA ILE A 37 -1.76 5.97 1.25
C ILE A 37 -1.17 4.65 1.76
N LEU A 38 -0.34 4.70 2.81
CA LEU A 38 0.30 3.50 3.36
C LEU A 38 -0.71 2.46 3.83
N LYS A 39 -1.75 2.89 4.55
CA LYS A 39 -2.86 2.01 4.96
C LYS A 39 -3.54 1.36 3.76
N THR A 40 -3.77 2.13 2.71
CA THR A 40 -4.44 1.64 1.50
C THR A 40 -3.56 0.61 0.78
N ILE A 41 -2.28 0.90 0.56
CA ILE A 41 -1.33 -0.04 -0.06
C ILE A 41 -1.24 -1.33 0.77
N TYR A 42 -1.04 -1.20 2.08
CA TYR A 42 -0.92 -2.34 2.98
C TYR A 42 -2.18 -3.22 2.99
N ALA A 43 -3.37 -2.61 2.99
CA ALA A 43 -4.64 -3.34 2.89
C ALA A 43 -4.73 -4.13 1.57
N ARG A 44 -4.41 -3.49 0.44
CA ARG A 44 -4.46 -4.15 -0.88
C ARG A 44 -3.40 -5.25 -1.03
N ALA A 45 -2.20 -5.04 -0.49
CA ALA A 45 -1.15 -6.06 -0.44
C ALA A 45 -1.58 -7.26 0.41
N THR A 46 -2.18 -7.02 1.57
CA THR A 46 -2.67 -8.08 2.46
C THR A 46 -3.80 -8.88 1.80
N ASP A 47 -4.76 -8.21 1.16
CA ASP A 47 -5.84 -8.85 0.41
C ASP A 47 -5.30 -9.73 -0.72
N LEU A 48 -4.36 -9.20 -1.50
CA LEU A 48 -3.73 -9.92 -2.60
C LEU A 48 -2.93 -11.12 -2.09
N PHE A 49 -2.10 -10.91 -1.06
CA PHE A 49 -1.29 -11.96 -0.42
C PHE A 49 -2.15 -13.13 0.05
N ARG A 50 -3.26 -12.84 0.74
CA ARG A 50 -4.23 -13.85 1.19
C ARG A 50 -4.85 -14.63 0.03
N ARG A 51 -5.20 -13.95 -1.07
CA ARG A 51 -5.76 -14.60 -2.27
C ARG A 51 -4.76 -15.56 -2.90
N GLY A 52 -3.49 -15.18 -3.00
CA GLY A 52 -2.45 -16.03 -3.59
C GLY A 52 -2.05 -17.26 -2.75
N ILE A 53 -2.52 -17.38 -1.50
CA ILE A 53 -2.34 -18.61 -0.70
C ILE A 53 -2.98 -19.81 -1.43
N THR A 54 -4.14 -19.60 -2.06
CA THR A 54 -4.88 -20.65 -2.78
C THR A 54 -4.78 -20.54 -4.30
N ASP A 55 -4.26 -19.43 -4.81
CA ASP A 55 -4.17 -19.16 -6.25
C ASP A 55 -2.72 -19.27 -6.74
N GLU A 56 -2.40 -20.38 -7.39
CA GLU A 56 -1.06 -20.63 -7.98
C GLU A 56 -0.75 -19.67 -9.13
N GLY A 57 -1.77 -19.20 -9.86
CA GLY A 57 -1.61 -18.27 -10.97
C GLY A 57 -1.03 -16.94 -10.50
N LEU A 58 -1.55 -16.39 -9.39
CA LEU A 58 -1.01 -15.17 -8.80
C LEU A 58 0.44 -15.32 -8.34
N ARG A 59 0.77 -16.47 -7.73
CA ARG A 59 2.14 -16.75 -7.27
C ARG A 59 3.11 -16.85 -8.44
N TYR A 60 2.68 -17.50 -9.52
CA TYR A 60 3.44 -17.59 -10.75
C TYR A 60 3.61 -16.22 -11.40
N GLY A 61 2.52 -15.44 -11.52
CA GLY A 61 2.49 -14.08 -12.03
C GLY A 61 3.48 -13.14 -11.32
N LEU A 62 3.50 -13.17 -10.00
CA LEU A 62 4.44 -12.36 -9.21
C LEU A 62 5.90 -12.72 -9.52
N ARG A 63 6.20 -14.02 -9.63
CA ARG A 63 7.55 -14.50 -9.92
C ARG A 63 8.02 -14.11 -11.32
N ILE A 64 7.18 -14.30 -12.35
CA ILE A 64 7.54 -13.97 -13.74
C ILE A 64 7.72 -12.47 -13.96
N GLN A 65 7.05 -11.63 -13.16
CA GLN A 65 7.27 -10.19 -13.16
C GLN A 65 8.53 -9.76 -12.40
N GLY A 66 9.27 -10.70 -11.80
CA GLY A 66 10.59 -10.43 -11.22
C GLY A 66 10.60 -10.10 -9.74
N TYR A 67 9.45 -10.10 -9.06
CA TYR A 67 9.36 -9.84 -7.61
C TYR A 67 9.79 -11.02 -6.74
N GLY A 68 9.96 -12.21 -7.33
CA GLY A 68 10.47 -13.39 -6.63
C GLY A 68 9.39 -14.29 -6.03
N ASP A 69 9.63 -14.80 -4.82
CA ASP A 69 8.72 -15.73 -4.15
C ASP A 69 7.47 -15.04 -3.58
N TRP A 70 6.44 -15.83 -3.30
CA TRP A 70 5.20 -15.32 -2.72
C TRP A 70 5.33 -15.07 -1.22
N THR A 71 5.91 -13.93 -0.87
CA THR A 71 6.00 -13.40 0.49
C THR A 71 5.20 -12.10 0.60
N ILE A 72 4.82 -11.72 1.82
CA ILE A 72 4.13 -10.44 2.03
C ILE A 72 4.97 -9.25 1.56
N ASP A 73 6.30 -9.31 1.75
CA ASP A 73 7.22 -8.25 1.33
C ASP A 73 7.24 -8.06 -0.18
N ASN A 74 7.29 -9.17 -0.94
CA ASN A 74 7.32 -9.12 -2.40
C ASN A 74 5.95 -8.69 -2.98
N VAL A 75 4.85 -9.14 -2.35
CA VAL A 75 3.50 -8.70 -2.73
C VAL A 75 3.30 -7.22 -2.40
N TYR A 76 3.79 -6.75 -1.26
CA TYR A 76 3.76 -5.34 -0.88
C TYR A 76 4.57 -4.50 -1.87
N ALA A 77 5.79 -4.91 -2.22
CA ALA A 77 6.63 -4.24 -3.22
C ALA A 77 5.91 -4.10 -4.57
N PHE A 78 5.26 -5.17 -5.04
CA PHE A 78 4.45 -5.13 -6.27
C PHE A 78 3.29 -4.14 -6.16
N VAL A 79 2.48 -4.23 -5.10
CA VAL A 79 1.33 -3.32 -4.94
C VAL A 79 1.79 -1.88 -4.79
N TYR A 80 2.89 -1.62 -4.08
CA TYR A 80 3.48 -0.29 -3.94
C TYR A 80 3.92 0.28 -5.30
N GLU A 81 4.72 -0.46 -6.07
CA GLU A 81 5.21 -0.01 -7.37
C GLU A 81 4.06 0.26 -8.34
N ARG A 82 3.12 -0.68 -8.46
CA ARG A 82 1.91 -0.48 -9.28
C ARG A 82 1.08 0.69 -8.80
N SER A 83 0.97 0.90 -7.49
CA SER A 83 0.28 2.06 -6.93
C SER A 83 0.92 3.37 -7.38
N VAL A 84 2.25 3.46 -7.38
CA VAL A 84 2.99 4.63 -7.87
C VAL A 84 2.79 4.83 -9.37
N GLU A 85 2.69 3.75 -10.15
CA GLU A 85 2.42 3.80 -11.60
C GLU A 85 0.97 4.21 -11.94
N LEU A 86 0.02 4.07 -11.01
CA LEU A 86 -1.40 4.35 -11.27
C LEU A 86 -1.70 5.83 -11.57
N GLU A 87 -0.85 6.81 -11.20
CA GLU A 87 -1.15 8.21 -11.54
C GLU A 87 0.03 9.22 -11.50
N PRO A 88 0.12 10.12 -12.51
CA PRO A 88 0.97 11.34 -12.49
C PRO A 88 0.24 12.66 -12.10
N GLU A 89 -0.98 12.67 -11.55
CA GLU A 89 -1.82 13.88 -11.28
C GLU A 89 -2.50 13.84 -9.86
N PRO A 90 -3.11 14.94 -9.32
CA PRO A 90 -3.02 15.29 -7.89
C PRO A 90 -3.73 14.35 -6.88
N HIS A 91 -2.92 13.85 -5.95
CA HIS A 91 -3.10 13.20 -4.63
C HIS A 91 -4.46 12.66 -4.14
N ARG A 92 -5.61 13.30 -4.38
CA ARG A 92 -6.91 12.73 -3.95
C ARG A 92 -7.42 11.63 -4.88
N ALA A 93 -7.05 11.66 -6.16
CA ALA A 93 -7.37 10.60 -7.11
C ALA A 93 -6.54 9.32 -6.85
N PHE A 94 -5.34 9.48 -6.26
CA PHE A 94 -4.39 8.41 -5.99
C PHE A 94 -4.93 7.31 -5.05
N VAL A 95 -5.46 7.66 -3.87
CA VAL A 95 -6.01 6.66 -2.93
C VAL A 95 -7.20 5.91 -3.53
N GLY A 96 -8.06 6.63 -4.26
CA GLY A 96 -9.18 6.03 -4.99
C GLY A 96 -8.71 5.06 -6.08
N GLY A 97 -7.65 5.42 -6.81
CA GLY A 97 -6.99 4.57 -7.80
C GLY A 97 -6.48 3.27 -7.21
N ILE A 98 -5.75 3.32 -6.09
CA ILE A 98 -5.22 2.14 -5.41
C ILE A 98 -6.36 1.23 -4.91
N ARG A 99 -7.42 1.81 -4.32
CA ARG A 99 -8.57 1.04 -3.82
C ARG A 99 -9.29 0.27 -4.93
N ASN A 100 -9.42 0.89 -6.10
CA ASN A 100 -10.16 0.34 -7.24
C ASN A 100 -9.30 -0.53 -8.18
N ALA A 101 -7.97 -0.49 -8.04
CA ALA A 101 -7.07 -1.28 -8.85
C ALA A 101 -7.24 -2.78 -8.60
N ASP A 102 -7.31 -3.53 -9.71
CA ASP A 102 -7.29 -4.99 -9.70
C ASP A 102 -5.85 -5.50 -9.87
N PHE A 103 -5.12 -5.49 -8.75
CA PHE A 103 -3.74 -5.98 -8.71
C PHE A 103 -3.62 -7.48 -9.07
N ALA A 104 -4.69 -8.26 -8.89
CA ALA A 104 -4.68 -9.66 -9.28
C ALA A 104 -4.77 -9.83 -10.81
N LEU A 105 -5.56 -8.99 -11.49
CA LEU A 105 -5.55 -8.93 -12.95
C LEU A 105 -4.17 -8.54 -13.47
N MET A 106 -3.52 -7.55 -12.85
CA MET A 106 -2.18 -7.10 -13.23
C MET A 106 -1.10 -8.19 -13.10
N LEU A 107 -1.25 -9.13 -12.17
CA LEU A 107 -0.34 -10.28 -12.04
C LEU A 107 -0.56 -11.37 -13.10
N ASN A 108 -1.78 -11.48 -13.61
CA ASN A 108 -2.17 -12.47 -14.60
C ASN A 108 -2.10 -11.93 -16.05
N SER A 109 -1.59 -10.72 -16.23
CA SER A 109 -1.48 -10.03 -17.53
C SER A 109 -0.18 -10.36 -18.26
#